data_AF-A0A958GB34-F1
#
_entry.id   AF-A0A958GB34-F1
#
_cell.length_a   1.000
_cell.length_b   1.000
_cell.length_c   1.000
_cell.angle_alpha   90.00
_cell.angle_beta   90.00
_cell.angle_gamma   90.00
#
_symmetry.space_group_name_H-M   'P 1'
#
loop_
_entity.id
_entity.type
_entity.pdbx_description
1 polymer ?
#
loop_
_entity_poly.entity_id
_entity_poly.type
_entity_poly.pdbx_seq_one_letter_code
_entity_poly.pdbx_strand_id
1 'polypeptide(L)'
;QMSSQAFANFVGTFVNGRHSVENMRTRPYPFIAADNSFGTYRGRLYVVYANNEPVGSGNKPDIWCRYSDNQGTNWSAPVRINDDPNPQDNHQWQPA
;
A
#
# COMPACT_ATOMS: atom_id res chain seq x y z
N GLN A 1 7.40 10.74 -20.02
CA GLN A 1 5.95 10.85 -19.71
C GLN A 1 5.82 10.67 -18.21
N MET A 2 5.14 11.56 -17.49
CA MET A 2 4.92 11.41 -16.04
C MET A 2 3.54 10.79 -15.83
N SER A 3 3.43 9.76 -14.97
CA SER A 3 2.12 9.27 -14.52
C SER A 3 1.70 9.97 -13.24
N SER A 4 0.38 10.08 -13.03
CA SER A 4 -0.23 10.45 -11.75
C SER A 4 -1.10 9.28 -11.31
N GLN A 5 -0.91 8.78 -10.09
CA GLN A 5 -1.59 7.58 -9.59
C GLN A 5 -2.10 7.83 -8.16
N ALA A 6 -3.27 7.28 -7.85
CA ALA A 6 -3.88 7.29 -6.52
C ALA A 6 -4.19 5.84 -6.11
N PHE A 7 -3.19 5.15 -5.55
CA PHE A 7 -3.32 3.73 -5.15
C PHE A 7 -3.79 3.54 -3.72
N ALA A 8 -3.25 4.33 -2.79
CA ALA A 8 -3.65 4.30 -1.40
C ALA A 8 -5.05 4.92 -1.25
N ASN A 9 -5.93 4.24 -0.52
CA ASN A 9 -7.26 4.75 -0.19
C ASN A 9 -7.45 4.80 1.33
N PHE A 10 -8.61 4.34 1.79
CA PHE A 10 -9.03 4.44 3.17
C PHE A 10 -8.33 3.39 4.03
N VAL A 11 -7.85 3.80 5.20
CA VAL A 11 -7.28 2.91 6.21
C VAL A 11 -7.98 3.09 7.55
N GLY A 12 -8.41 1.98 8.16
CA GLY A 12 -9.03 1.97 9.48
C GLY A 12 -10.41 2.63 9.53
N THR A 13 -10.58 3.61 10.42
CA THR A 13 -11.76 4.47 10.60
C THR A 13 -11.34 5.93 10.59
N PHE A 14 -12.23 6.84 10.19
CA PHE A 14 -11.96 8.28 10.24
C PHE A 14 -12.57 8.89 11.51
N VAL A 15 -11.71 9.30 12.44
CA VAL A 15 -12.12 9.86 13.74
C VAL A 15 -11.42 11.21 13.93
N ASN A 16 -12.19 12.27 14.14
CA ASN A 16 -11.68 13.63 14.41
C ASN A 16 -10.59 14.11 13.41
N GLY A 17 -10.80 13.86 12.11
CA GLY A 17 -9.87 14.30 11.08
C GLY A 17 -8.68 13.37 10.83
N ARG A 18 -8.67 12.16 11.41
CA ARG A 18 -7.52 11.23 11.35
C ARG A 18 -7.97 9.81 11.06
N HIS A 19 -7.21 9.13 10.21
CA HIS A 19 -7.30 7.68 10.08
C HIS A 19 -6.76 7.01 11.34
N SER A 20 -7.59 6.16 11.93
CA SER A 20 -7.32 5.49 13.20
C SER A 20 -7.82 4.05 13.17
N VAL A 21 -7.11 3.18 13.86
CA VAL A 21 -7.51 1.79 14.12
C VAL A 21 -7.39 1.60 15.62
N GLU A 22 -8.48 1.22 16.29
CA GLU A 22 -8.48 0.96 17.75
C GLU A 22 -7.87 2.12 18.57
N ASN A 23 -8.19 3.37 18.20
CA ASN A 23 -7.65 4.61 18.76
C ASN A 23 -6.15 4.86 18.52
N MET A 24 -5.48 4.04 17.69
CA MET A 24 -4.11 4.26 17.23
C MET A 24 -4.14 4.97 15.88
N ARG A 25 -3.38 6.06 15.74
CA ARG A 25 -3.25 6.78 14.48
C ARG A 25 -2.49 5.93 13.46
N THR A 26 -3.05 5.80 12.25
CA THR A 26 -2.38 5.13 11.14
C THR A 26 -1.58 6.12 10.29
N ARG A 27 -0.57 5.61 9.58
CA ARG A 27 0.20 6.36 8.57
C ARG A 27 0.08 5.67 7.21
N PRO A 28 -1.03 5.86 6.48
CA PRO A 28 -1.26 5.16 5.20
C PRO A 28 -0.37 5.66 4.04
N TYR A 29 0.71 6.39 4.34
CA TYR A 29 1.50 7.04 3.31
C TYR A 29 2.24 6.01 2.46
N PRO A 30 2.20 6.12 1.13
CA PRO A 30 2.93 5.22 0.26
C PRO A 30 4.44 5.43 0.40
N PHE A 31 5.19 4.34 0.35
CA PHE A 31 6.65 4.32 0.23
C PHE A 31 7.04 3.86 -1.17
N ILE A 32 8.14 4.39 -1.70
CA ILE A 32 8.68 3.99 -3.00
C ILE A 32 10.19 3.72 -2.90
N ALA A 33 10.63 2.65 -3.55
CA ALA A 33 12.05 2.31 -3.68
C ALA A 33 12.37 1.82 -5.10
N ALA A 34 13.64 1.93 -5.48
CA ALA A 34 14.15 1.38 -6.74
C ALA A 34 15.04 0.15 -6.47
N ASP A 35 14.96 -0.85 -7.34
CA ASP A 35 15.87 -1.99 -7.34
C ASP A 35 17.29 -1.55 -7.72
N ASN A 36 18.22 -1.61 -6.76
CA ASN A 36 19.62 -1.27 -6.97
C ASN A 36 20.53 -2.49 -7.18
N SER A 37 19.96 -3.69 -7.33
CA SER A 37 20.71 -4.93 -7.56
C SER A 37 21.36 -4.95 -8.94
N PHE A 38 22.16 -5.99 -9.22
CA PHE A 38 22.67 -6.30 -10.57
C PHE A 38 21.80 -7.35 -11.29
N GLY A 39 20.59 -7.61 -10.79
CA GLY A 39 19.67 -8.59 -11.37
C GLY A 39 18.85 -8.04 -12.54
N THR A 40 18.02 -8.91 -13.12
CA THR A 40 17.17 -8.61 -14.30
C THR A 40 16.21 -7.44 -14.09
N TYR A 41 15.85 -7.12 -12.84
CA TYR A 41 14.89 -6.06 -12.51
C TYR A 41 15.55 -4.76 -12.01
N ARG A 42 16.87 -4.59 -12.19
CA ARG A 42 17.57 -3.36 -11.81
C ARG A 42 16.85 -2.13 -12.37
N GLY A 43 16.58 -1.15 -11.50
CA GLY A 43 15.86 0.07 -11.82
C GLY A 43 14.33 -0.02 -11.74
N ARG A 44 13.76 -1.21 -11.51
CA ARG A 44 12.34 -1.37 -11.23
C ARG A 44 11.95 -0.57 -10.00
N LEU A 45 10.87 0.19 -10.10
CA LEU A 45 10.28 0.89 -8.96
C LEU A 45 9.28 -0.01 -8.27
N TYR A 46 9.27 0.00 -6.94
CA TYR A 46 8.26 -0.66 -6.10
C TYR A 46 7.59 0.39 -5.23
N VAL A 47 6.25 0.42 -5.26
CA VAL A 47 5.43 1.24 -4.36
C VAL A 47 4.69 0.32 -3.41
N VAL A 48 4.83 0.59 -2.10
CA VAL A 48 4.11 -0.10 -1.04
C VAL A 48 3.19 0.88 -0.33
N TYR A 49 1.96 0.47 -0.06
CA TYR A 49 0.94 1.30 0.56
C TYR A 49 -0.05 0.46 1.36
N ALA A 50 -0.72 1.10 2.32
CA ALA A 50 -1.80 0.49 3.08
C ALA A 50 -3.16 0.76 2.41
N ASN A 51 -4.04 -0.23 2.42
CA ASN A 51 -5.42 -0.09 1.97
C ASN A 51 -6.30 -1.13 2.67
N ASN A 52 -7.55 -0.78 2.93
CA ASN A 52 -8.53 -1.71 3.46
C ASN A 52 -9.06 -2.66 2.37
N GLU A 53 -9.27 -3.93 2.74
CA GLU A 53 -10.02 -4.91 1.94
C GLU A 53 -11.17 -5.51 2.78
N PRO A 54 -12.45 -5.26 2.41
CA PRO A 54 -12.90 -4.38 1.34
C PRO A 54 -12.63 -2.90 1.62
N VAL A 55 -12.60 -2.07 0.57
CA VAL A 55 -12.41 -0.62 0.71
C VAL A 55 -13.59 -0.01 1.50
N GLY A 56 -13.28 0.79 2.52
CA GLY A 56 -14.30 1.48 3.31
C GLY A 56 -13.86 1.75 4.75
N SER A 57 -14.71 2.44 5.50
CA SER A 57 -14.45 2.74 6.92
C SER A 57 -14.81 1.56 7.81
N GLY A 58 -13.95 1.24 8.78
CA GLY A 58 -14.15 0.17 9.76
C GLY A 58 -13.39 -1.12 9.45
N ASN A 59 -12.76 -1.21 8.28
CA ASN A 59 -11.98 -2.36 7.88
C ASN A 59 -10.51 -2.23 8.31
N LYS A 60 -9.83 -3.38 8.41
CA LYS A 60 -8.43 -3.44 8.82
C LYS A 60 -7.50 -3.15 7.64
N PRO A 61 -6.33 -2.53 7.90
CA PRO A 61 -5.35 -2.29 6.86
C PRO A 61 -4.65 -3.57 6.44
N ASP A 62 -4.59 -3.77 5.12
CA ASP A 62 -3.68 -4.68 4.45
C ASP A 62 -2.58 -3.88 3.75
N ILE A 63 -1.49 -4.57 3.42
CA ILE A 63 -0.34 -3.96 2.77
C ILE A 63 -0.26 -4.45 1.34
N TRP A 64 -0.12 -3.49 0.42
CA TRP A 64 -0.18 -3.72 -1.00
C TRP A 64 1.09 -3.23 -1.69
N CYS A 65 1.55 -3.98 -2.69
CA CYS A 65 2.68 -3.65 -3.53
C CYS A 65 2.26 -3.54 -4.99
N ARG A 66 2.89 -2.59 -5.70
CA ARG A 66 2.90 -2.51 -7.17
C ARG A 66 4.31 -2.21 -7.63
N TYR A 67 4.63 -2.61 -8.86
CA TYR A 67 5.91 -2.28 -9.47
C TYR A 67 5.77 -1.61 -10.83
N SER A 68 6.83 -0.93 -11.27
CA SER A 68 6.95 -0.32 -12.60
C SER A 68 8.31 -0.65 -13.21
N ASP A 69 8.30 -1.16 -14.44
CA ASP A 69 9.50 -1.44 -15.23
C ASP A 69 9.90 -0.30 -16.18
N ASN A 70 9.09 0.76 -16.26
CA ASN A 70 9.25 1.83 -17.22
C ASN A 70 9.22 3.21 -16.56
N GLN A 71 10.00 3.35 -15.49
CA GLN A 71 10.25 4.61 -14.78
C GLN A 71 8.95 5.27 -14.28
N GLY A 72 7.98 4.45 -13.85
CA GLY A 72 6.70 4.93 -13.34
C GLY A 72 5.68 5.28 -14.42
N THR A 73 5.91 4.95 -15.70
CA THR A 73 4.93 5.25 -16.77
C THR A 73 3.66 4.41 -16.62
N ASN A 74 3.79 3.11 -16.32
CA ASN A 74 2.70 2.24 -15.91
C ASN A 74 3.10 1.37 -14.71
N TRP A 75 2.10 0.77 -14.08
CA TRP A 75 2.26 -0.03 -12.87
C TRP A 75 1.54 -1.36 -12.99
N SER A 76 2.06 -2.38 -12.30
CA SER A 76 1.44 -3.70 -12.22
C SER A 76 0.05 -3.66 -11.56
N ALA A 77 -0.69 -4.76 -11.68
CA ALA A 77 -1.82 -5.06 -10.79
C ALA A 77 -1.36 -5.06 -9.31
N PRO A 78 -2.27 -4.75 -8.35
CA PRO A 78 -1.91 -4.75 -6.94
C PRO A 78 -1.66 -6.17 -6.44
N VAL A 79 -0.65 -6.32 -5.59
CA VAL A 79 -0.36 -7.58 -4.89
C VAL A 79 -0.45 -7.33 -3.39
N ARG A 80 -1.28 -8.11 -2.69
CA ARG A 80 -1.31 -8.09 -1.22
C ARG A 80 -0.07 -8.81 -0.69
N ILE A 81 0.66 -8.15 0.22
CA ILE A 81 1.93 -8.64 0.76
C ILE A 81 1.69 -9.61 1.91
N ASN A 82 0.71 -9.33 2.78
CA ASN A 82 0.33 -10.20 3.87
C ASN A 82 -0.42 -11.45 3.38
N ASP A 83 -0.33 -12.52 4.17
CA ASP A 83 -0.73 -13.88 3.82
C ASP A 83 -1.94 -14.41 4.61
N ASP A 84 -2.56 -13.59 5.46
CA ASP A 84 -3.75 -14.00 6.20
C ASP A 84 -4.95 -14.27 5.25
N PRO A 85 -5.70 -15.37 5.46
CA PRO A 85 -6.81 -15.72 4.57
C PRO A 85 -7.94 -14.69 4.56
N ASN A 86 -8.18 -14.03 5.69
CA ASN A 86 -9.22 -13.03 5.85
C ASN A 86 -8.60 -11.67 6.23
N PRO A 87 -8.63 -10.67 5.32
CA PRO A 87 -8.03 -9.35 5.53
C PRO A 87 -8.60 -8.58 6.73
N GLN A 88 -9.76 -9.01 7.26
CA GLN A 88 -10.42 -8.35 8.37
C GLN A 88 -10.03 -8.92 9.75
N ASP A 89 -9.20 -9.97 9.81
CA ASP A 89 -8.86 -10.61 11.09
C ASP A 89 -7.65 -9.95 11.77
N ASN A 90 -6.69 -9.44 11.00
CA ASN A 90 -5.43 -8.91 11.51
C ASN A 90 -5.16 -7.49 11.02
N HIS A 91 -4.37 -6.73 11.77
CA HIS A 91 -3.92 -5.41 11.35
C HIS A 91 -2.50 -5.51 10.83
N GLN A 92 -2.26 -5.04 9.60
CA GLN A 92 -0.93 -4.98 9.01
C GLN A 92 -0.44 -3.54 8.98
N TRP A 93 0.64 -3.26 9.71
CA TRP A 93 1.07 -1.89 10.04
C TRP A 93 2.36 -1.45 9.35
N GLN A 94 2.98 -2.31 8.54
CA GLN A 94 4.29 -2.05 7.94
C GLN A 94 4.31 -2.54 6.50
N PRO A 95 4.96 -1.80 5.58
CA PRO A 95 5.93 -0.73 5.83
C PRO A 95 5.33 0.69 5.88
N ALA A 96 4.00 0.84 5.93
CA ALA A 96 3.29 2.11 5.98
C ALA A 96 2.71 2.46 7.36
#